data_AF-A0A2V9TYS1-F1
#
_entry.id   AF-A0A2V9TYS1-F1
#
_cell.length_a   1.000
_cell.length_b   1.000
_cell.length_c   1.000
_cell.angle_alpha   90.00
_cell.angle_beta   90.00
_cell.angle_gamma   90.00
#
_symmetry.space_group_name_H-M   'P 1'
#
loop_
_entity.id
_entity.type
_entity.pdbx_description
1 polymer ?
#
loop_
_entity_poly.entity_id
_entity_poly.type
_entity_poly.pdbx_seq_one_letter_code
_entity_poly.pdbx_strand_id
1 'polypeptide(L)'
;MRAHGSRNGRTGNFSVWAQGSDGGNAARAARLECPQIYYSRLDMSQAFRVAAIPTKVADLVRSSMRSPGYGHPAHVEVATGYGPCRHCLRDFQVGKDRRILFTYDPFYGIEPLPLPGPIFIHAGACERFPDNGGFPPDLRTHRLTLAAYGEARRLLTEAYVENGQVDTTIERLLERIDVKYLHVRDTEAGCYDFRIERE
;
A
#
# COMPACT_ATOMS: atom_id res chain seq x y z
N MET A 1 22.22 -60.35 23.60
CA MET A 1 21.31 -61.52 23.52
C MET A 1 20.56 -61.47 22.20
N ARG A 2 20.60 -62.56 21.43
CA ARG A 2 19.83 -62.77 20.20
C ARG A 2 18.34 -62.95 20.53
N ALA A 3 17.45 -62.58 19.62
CA ALA A 3 16.60 -63.51 18.84
C ALA A 3 15.31 -62.88 18.28
N HIS A 4 15.08 -63.12 16.98
CA HIS A 4 13.83 -63.50 16.29
C HIS A 4 12.53 -62.68 16.52
N GLY A 5 11.69 -62.38 15.51
CA GLY A 5 11.70 -62.76 14.10
C GLY A 5 10.34 -62.47 13.43
N SER A 6 10.39 -62.32 12.10
CA SER A 6 9.44 -62.78 11.06
C SER A 6 7.92 -62.59 11.21
N ARG A 7 7.31 -61.96 10.19
CA ARG A 7 6.33 -62.54 9.21
C ARG A 7 5.70 -61.39 8.40
N ASN A 8 5.14 -61.53 7.20
CA ASN A 8 5.31 -62.35 5.99
C ASN A 8 4.21 -61.88 4.99
N GLY A 9 4.42 -62.06 3.68
CA GLY A 9 3.36 -62.01 2.63
C GLY A 9 3.56 -60.89 1.59
N ARG A 10 4.18 -61.12 0.41
CA ARG A 10 3.69 -61.83 -0.81
C ARG A 10 2.33 -61.29 -1.27
N THR A 11 2.12 -60.86 -2.51
CA THR A 11 2.33 -61.53 -3.82
C THR A 11 2.42 -60.45 -4.93
N GLY A 12 3.31 -60.52 -5.93
CA GLY A 12 3.21 -61.32 -7.16
C GLY A 12 2.24 -60.65 -8.17
N ASN A 13 2.49 -60.49 -9.48
CA ASN A 13 3.45 -61.14 -10.36
C ASN A 13 3.36 -60.51 -11.79
N PHE A 14 4.29 -60.91 -12.66
CA PHE A 14 4.28 -60.93 -14.15
C PHE A 14 4.82 -59.75 -14.97
N SER A 15 6.08 -59.91 -15.34
CA SER A 15 6.70 -59.50 -16.61
C SER A 15 6.56 -60.62 -17.67
N VAL A 16 6.17 -60.29 -18.90
CA VAL A 16 6.63 -61.00 -20.13
C VAL A 16 6.72 -60.01 -21.31
N TRP A 17 7.77 -60.24 -22.08
CA TRP A 17 8.31 -59.54 -23.24
C TRP A 17 7.43 -59.62 -24.50
N ALA A 18 7.55 -58.61 -25.37
CA ALA A 18 7.41 -58.78 -26.81
C ALA A 18 8.33 -57.78 -27.54
N GLN A 19 9.32 -58.34 -28.25
CA GLN A 19 10.08 -57.66 -29.29
C GLN A 19 9.24 -57.67 -30.58
N GLY A 20 9.31 -56.62 -31.39
CA GLY A 20 8.70 -56.59 -32.71
C GLY A 20 8.86 -55.23 -33.37
N SER A 21 9.36 -55.25 -34.60
CA SER A 21 9.97 -54.16 -35.35
C SER A 21 9.00 -53.39 -36.25
N ASP A 22 9.56 -52.34 -36.84
CA ASP A 22 9.26 -51.75 -38.16
C ASP A 22 7.95 -50.99 -38.38
N GLY A 23 8.16 -49.71 -38.73
CA GLY A 23 7.65 -49.17 -39.97
C GLY A 23 6.24 -48.59 -39.94
N GLY A 24 6.07 -47.42 -40.55
CA GLY A 24 4.76 -46.97 -40.97
C GLY A 24 4.43 -45.54 -40.59
N ASN A 25 4.83 -44.65 -41.47
CA ASN A 25 4.41 -43.26 -41.59
C ASN A 25 2.88 -43.08 -41.50
N ALA A 26 2.50 -41.86 -41.09
CA ALA A 26 1.20 -41.18 -41.28
C ALA A 26 0.27 -41.12 -40.06
N ALA A 27 0.29 -39.98 -39.38
CA ALA A 27 -0.87 -39.08 -39.31
C ALA A 27 -0.52 -37.83 -38.50
N ARG A 28 -0.72 -36.68 -39.14
CA ARG A 28 -0.62 -35.34 -38.57
C ARG A 28 -1.49 -35.20 -37.32
N ALA A 29 -0.86 -34.83 -36.21
CA ALA A 29 -1.51 -34.04 -35.17
C ALA A 29 -0.60 -32.84 -34.92
N ALA A 30 -0.95 -31.71 -35.52
CA ALA A 30 -0.29 -30.44 -35.24
C ALA A 30 -0.51 -30.12 -33.76
N ARG A 31 0.54 -30.30 -32.95
CA ARG A 31 0.65 -29.54 -31.70
C ARG A 31 0.75 -28.09 -32.13
N LEU A 32 -0.34 -27.35 -31.93
CA LEU A 32 -0.29 -25.91 -31.88
C LEU A 32 0.62 -25.55 -30.72
N GLU A 33 1.91 -25.39 -31.02
CA GLU A 33 2.84 -24.65 -30.18
C GLU A 33 2.27 -23.23 -30.11
N CYS A 34 1.60 -22.93 -29.01
CA CYS A 34 1.19 -21.58 -28.71
C CYS A 34 2.48 -20.76 -28.60
N PRO A 35 2.71 -19.78 -29.48
CA PRO A 35 3.96 -19.04 -29.45
C PRO A 35 4.01 -18.33 -28.10
N GLN A 36 5.08 -18.61 -27.35
CA GLN A 36 5.55 -17.80 -26.24
C GLN A 36 5.83 -16.40 -26.77
N ILE A 37 4.80 -15.62 -27.07
CA ILE A 37 4.94 -14.19 -27.32
C ILE A 37 5.14 -13.60 -25.93
N TYR A 38 6.40 -13.60 -25.52
CA TYR A 38 7.13 -12.47 -24.95
C TYR A 38 6.34 -11.15 -24.95
N TYR A 39 5.28 -11.07 -24.15
CA TYR A 39 4.92 -9.81 -23.51
C TYR A 39 6.00 -9.60 -22.47
N SER A 40 7.00 -8.82 -22.87
CA SER A 40 7.80 -8.02 -21.96
C SER A 40 6.90 -7.59 -20.81
N ARG A 41 7.23 -8.06 -19.60
CA ARG A 41 6.92 -7.33 -18.36
C ARG A 41 7.57 -5.96 -18.51
N LEU A 42 6.93 -5.07 -19.24
CA LEU A 42 6.99 -3.67 -18.94
C LEU A 42 6.43 -3.61 -17.53
N ASP A 43 7.34 -3.39 -16.60
CA ASP A 43 7.09 -2.62 -15.40
C ASP A 43 5.99 -1.59 -15.69
N MET A 44 4.74 -2.00 -15.46
CA MET A 44 3.56 -1.14 -15.44
C MET A 44 3.17 -0.99 -13.98
N SER A 45 4.15 -0.78 -13.10
CA SER A 45 3.88 -0.08 -11.85
C SER A 45 3.14 1.19 -12.26
N GLN A 46 1.85 1.29 -11.94
CA GLN A 46 1.14 2.54 -12.19
C GLN A 46 1.88 3.61 -11.42
N ALA A 47 2.44 4.57 -12.15
CA ALA A 47 3.04 5.73 -11.53
C ALA A 47 1.95 6.44 -10.72
N PHE A 48 2.21 6.60 -9.43
CA PHE A 48 1.32 7.27 -8.51
C PHE A 48 2.04 8.45 -7.90
N ARG A 49 1.27 9.49 -7.57
CA ARG A 49 1.77 10.65 -6.84
C ARG A 49 1.29 10.66 -5.40
N VAL A 50 2.13 11.16 -4.51
CA VAL A 50 1.87 11.33 -3.08
C VAL A 50 1.51 12.78 -2.78
N ALA A 51 0.26 13.02 -2.38
CA ALA A 51 -0.22 14.32 -2.00
C ALA A 51 -0.14 14.51 -0.46
N ALA A 52 1.02 14.98 0.01
CA ALA A 52 1.15 15.55 1.36
C ALA A 52 0.34 16.86 1.49
N ILE A 53 0.05 17.31 2.71
CA ILE A 53 -0.74 18.54 2.88
C ILE A 53 -0.02 19.74 2.22
N PRO A 54 -0.77 20.74 1.68
CA PRO A 54 -0.15 21.88 1.04
C PRO A 54 0.71 22.72 2.01
N THR A 55 1.84 23.24 1.54
CA THR A 55 2.70 24.14 2.34
C THR A 55 1.93 25.34 2.86
N LYS A 56 1.02 25.92 2.05
CA LYS A 56 0.15 27.02 2.47
C LYS A 56 -0.73 26.67 3.68
N VAL A 57 -1.21 25.43 3.79
CA VAL A 57 -1.99 24.95 4.95
C VAL A 57 -1.09 24.87 6.18
N ALA A 58 0.09 24.26 6.04
CA ALA A 58 1.05 24.12 7.14
C ALA A 58 1.51 25.49 7.67
N ASP A 59 1.81 26.45 6.79
CA ASP A 59 2.25 27.79 7.16
C ASP A 59 1.13 28.61 7.80
N LEU A 60 -0.10 28.48 7.31
CA LEU A 60 -1.25 29.10 7.94
C LEU A 60 -1.44 28.58 9.37
N VAL A 61 -1.39 27.26 9.58
CA VAL A 61 -1.48 26.66 10.92
C VAL A 61 -0.36 27.14 11.84
N ARG A 62 0.89 27.16 11.37
CA ARG A 62 2.06 27.62 12.15
C ARG A 62 1.94 29.09 12.56
N SER A 63 1.46 29.95 11.66
CA SER A 63 1.37 31.39 11.90
C SER A 63 0.13 31.78 12.71
N SER A 64 -1.01 31.11 12.49
CA SER A 64 -2.27 31.48 13.13
C SER A 64 -2.61 30.65 14.37
N MET A 65 -1.98 29.47 14.54
CA MET A 65 -2.34 28.48 15.57
C MET A 65 -3.84 28.10 15.54
N ARG A 66 -4.40 28.00 14.33
CA ARG A 66 -5.80 27.58 14.10
C ARG A 66 -5.91 26.64 12.91
N SER A 67 -6.89 25.76 12.98
CA SER A 67 -7.28 24.90 11.85
C SER A 67 -7.86 25.73 10.70
N PRO A 68 -7.33 25.61 9.48
CA PRO A 68 -7.92 26.23 8.29
C PRO A 68 -9.32 25.68 8.01
N GLY A 69 -10.26 26.56 7.66
CA GLY A 69 -11.65 26.20 7.35
C GLY A 69 -12.56 25.99 8.57
N TYR A 70 -12.05 25.37 9.65
CA TYR A 70 -12.83 25.11 10.87
C TYR A 70 -12.59 26.10 11.99
N GLY A 71 -11.43 26.77 11.99
CA GLY A 71 -11.08 27.75 13.00
C GLY A 71 -10.87 27.18 14.40
N HIS A 72 -10.82 25.86 14.59
CA HIS A 72 -10.48 25.25 15.88
C HIS A 72 -9.08 25.67 16.34
N PRO A 73 -8.82 25.84 17.64
CA PRO A 73 -7.47 26.11 18.14
C PRO A 73 -6.54 24.94 17.81
N ALA A 74 -5.29 25.27 17.47
CA ALA A 74 -4.22 24.29 17.33
C ALA A 74 -3.36 24.26 18.60
N HIS A 75 -2.76 23.11 18.90
CA HIS A 75 -1.98 22.90 20.12
C HIS A 75 -0.56 22.48 19.80
N VAL A 76 0.43 23.00 20.52
CA VAL A 76 1.83 22.59 20.38
C VAL A 76 2.24 21.69 21.53
N GLU A 77 2.88 20.58 21.22
CA GLU A 77 3.44 19.67 22.21
C GLU A 77 4.78 19.09 21.73
N VAL A 78 5.56 18.53 22.65
CA VAL A 78 6.69 17.67 22.29
C VAL A 78 6.14 16.32 21.87
N ALA A 79 6.68 15.74 20.81
CA ALA A 79 6.23 14.44 20.31
C ALA A 79 6.40 13.36 21.40
N THR A 80 5.30 12.71 21.78
CA THR A 80 5.26 11.63 22.77
C THR A 80 5.05 10.25 22.15
N GLY A 81 4.69 10.20 20.86
CA GLY A 81 4.43 8.97 20.13
C GLY A 81 4.90 9.10 18.68
N TYR A 82 4.88 7.96 17.98
CA TYR A 82 5.29 7.87 16.58
C TYR A 82 4.27 8.54 15.63
N GLY A 83 4.59 8.53 14.35
CA GLY A 83 3.72 9.01 13.28
C GLY A 83 4.30 10.24 12.60
N PRO A 84 3.88 10.50 11.36
CA PRO A 84 4.57 11.47 10.53
C PRO A 84 4.07 12.89 10.71
N CYS A 85 4.92 13.86 10.40
CA CYS A 85 4.46 15.19 10.03
C CYS A 85 3.72 15.11 8.69
N ARG A 86 2.46 15.56 8.62
CA ARG A 86 1.62 15.45 7.40
C ARG A 86 2.07 16.35 6.24
N HIS A 87 3.10 17.19 6.46
CA HIS A 87 3.71 18.06 5.46
C HIS A 87 4.97 17.46 4.84
N CYS A 88 5.93 17.00 5.65
CA CYS A 88 7.17 16.40 5.15
C CYS A 88 7.15 14.86 5.07
N LEU A 89 6.12 14.22 5.63
CA LEU A 89 5.93 12.76 5.72
C LEU A 89 7.11 12.01 6.36
N ARG A 90 7.86 12.67 7.24
CA ARG A 90 8.87 12.05 8.11
C ARG A 90 8.31 11.85 9.50
N ASP A 91 8.75 10.80 10.17
CA ASP A 91 8.40 10.54 11.56
C ASP A 91 8.95 11.61 12.50
N PHE A 92 8.18 11.94 13.53
CA PHE A 92 8.67 12.80 14.60
C PHE A 92 9.70 12.05 15.46
N GLN A 93 10.77 12.75 15.83
CA GLN A 93 11.68 12.31 16.87
C GLN A 93 11.05 12.51 18.25
N VAL A 94 10.58 11.41 18.85
CA VAL A 94 9.97 11.39 20.19
C VAL A 94 10.90 12.03 21.23
N GLY A 95 10.34 12.90 22.06
CA GLY A 95 11.05 13.64 23.11
C GLY A 95 11.88 14.83 22.61
N LYS A 96 11.97 15.06 21.29
CA LYS A 96 12.76 16.15 20.70
C LYS A 96 11.92 17.09 19.86
N ASP A 97 11.19 16.55 18.89
CA ASP A 97 10.44 17.37 17.96
C ASP A 97 9.22 18.00 18.63
N ARG A 98 8.99 19.28 18.31
CA ARG A 98 7.74 19.97 18.65
C ARG A 98 6.78 19.85 17.48
N ARG A 99 5.56 19.41 17.76
CA ARG A 99 4.50 19.20 16.77
C ARG A 99 3.26 20.03 17.07
N ILE A 100 2.56 20.46 16.03
CA ILE A 100 1.29 21.16 16.11
C ILE A 100 0.18 20.18 15.77
N LEU A 101 -0.74 19.97 16.71
CA LEU A 101 -2.00 19.26 16.53
C LEU A 101 -3.07 20.23 16.04
N PHE A 102 -3.75 19.89 14.96
CA PHE A 102 -4.89 20.67 14.46
C PHE A 102 -5.89 19.78 13.70
N THR A 103 -7.12 20.28 13.54
CA THR A 103 -8.13 19.63 12.70
C THR A 103 -7.82 19.87 11.22
N TYR A 104 -7.84 18.83 10.42
CA TYR A 104 -7.71 18.90 8.97
C TYR A 104 -8.76 18.02 8.29
N ASP A 105 -9.35 18.51 7.22
CA ASP A 105 -10.26 17.73 6.38
C ASP A 105 -9.56 17.38 5.06
N PRO A 106 -9.18 16.11 4.83
CA PRO A 106 -8.51 15.69 3.60
C PRO A 106 -9.40 15.76 2.36
N PHE A 107 -10.71 15.95 2.54
CA PHE A 107 -11.69 16.05 1.47
C PHE A 107 -12.04 17.50 1.09
N TYR A 108 -11.52 18.48 1.82
CA TYR A 108 -11.83 19.89 1.57
C TYR A 108 -11.46 20.30 0.14
N GLY A 109 -12.45 20.81 -0.61
CA GLY A 109 -12.29 21.21 -2.01
C GLY A 109 -12.22 20.06 -3.02
N ILE A 110 -12.42 18.82 -2.57
CA ILE A 110 -12.38 17.60 -3.41
C ILE A 110 -13.74 16.91 -3.42
N GLU A 111 -14.34 16.72 -2.23
CA GLU A 111 -15.62 16.06 -2.07
C GLU A 111 -16.61 16.93 -1.27
N PRO A 112 -17.93 16.76 -1.48
CA PRO A 112 -18.93 17.52 -0.75
C PRO A 112 -19.05 17.12 0.72
N LEU A 113 -18.74 15.86 1.05
CA LEU A 113 -18.89 15.31 2.41
C LEU A 113 -17.57 15.39 3.19
N PRO A 114 -17.48 16.21 4.25
CA PRO A 114 -16.23 16.42 4.99
C PRO A 114 -15.93 15.27 5.97
N LEU A 115 -14.65 14.99 6.22
CA LEU A 115 -14.20 14.09 7.30
C LEU A 115 -13.04 14.72 8.07
N PRO A 116 -13.31 15.78 8.85
CA PRO A 116 -12.28 16.43 9.63
C PRO A 116 -11.73 15.48 10.70
N GLY A 117 -10.41 15.45 10.83
CA GLY A 117 -9.72 14.65 11.84
C GLY A 117 -8.48 15.36 12.38
N PRO A 118 -8.00 14.96 13.57
CA PRO A 118 -6.75 15.48 14.12
C PRO A 118 -5.56 14.99 13.30
N ILE A 119 -4.65 15.90 12.95
CA ILE A 119 -3.34 15.57 12.36
C ILE A 119 -2.22 16.40 13.01
N PHE A 120 -0.98 15.95 12.81
CA PHE A 120 0.20 16.64 13.30
C PHE A 120 1.08 17.17 12.17
N ILE A 121 1.70 18.34 12.40
CA ILE A 121 2.83 18.86 11.61
C ILE A 121 3.97 19.30 12.51
N HIS A 122 5.18 19.43 11.98
CA HIS A 122 6.27 20.11 12.69
C HIS A 122 5.87 21.55 13.01
N ALA A 123 6.16 21.97 14.26
CA ALA A 123 6.00 23.35 14.68
C ALA A 123 7.00 24.28 13.96
N GLY A 124 8.21 23.78 13.71
CA GLY A 124 9.18 24.43 12.85
C GLY A 124 8.87 24.26 11.36
N ALA A 125 9.57 25.04 10.54
CA ALA A 125 9.57 24.83 9.10
C ALA A 125 10.18 23.46 8.76
N CYS A 126 9.58 22.80 7.77
CA CYS A 126 10.14 21.60 7.15
C CYS A 126 9.84 21.64 5.65
N GLU A 127 10.65 20.95 4.86
CA GLU A 127 10.41 20.81 3.42
C GLU A 127 9.25 19.85 3.17
N ARG A 128 8.33 20.25 2.27
CA ARG A 128 7.19 19.40 1.91
C ARG A 128 7.67 18.13 1.23
N PHE A 129 7.02 17.00 1.48
CA PHE A 129 7.26 15.79 0.70
C PHE A 129 6.96 16.06 -0.80
N PRO A 130 7.84 15.67 -1.73
CA PRO A 130 7.64 15.89 -3.16
C PRO A 130 6.57 14.94 -3.71
N ASP A 131 5.71 15.43 -4.62
CA ASP A 131 4.59 14.65 -5.13
C ASP A 131 5.04 13.38 -5.88
N ASN A 132 6.20 13.45 -6.53
CA ASN A 132 6.85 12.34 -7.25
C ASN A 132 7.93 11.63 -6.42
N GLY A 133 7.93 11.79 -5.09
CA GLY A 133 8.91 11.17 -4.18
C GLY A 133 8.73 9.67 -3.97
N GLY A 134 7.72 9.05 -4.61
CA GLY A 134 7.29 7.69 -4.31
C GLY A 134 6.70 7.56 -2.91
N PHE A 135 6.59 6.33 -2.41
CA PHE A 135 6.06 6.09 -1.07
C PHE A 135 7.04 6.55 0.03
N PRO A 136 6.59 7.32 1.06
CA PRO A 136 7.47 7.84 2.12
C PRO A 136 8.24 6.73 2.86
N PRO A 137 9.59 6.80 2.93
CA PRO A 137 10.41 5.73 3.51
C PRO A 137 10.07 5.39 4.97
N ASP A 138 9.88 6.39 5.82
CA ASP A 138 9.62 6.21 7.26
C ASP A 138 8.34 5.42 7.53
N LEU A 139 7.33 5.57 6.65
CA LEU A 139 6.02 4.94 6.81
C LEU A 139 5.99 3.50 6.28
N ARG A 140 7.04 3.02 5.60
CA ARG A 140 7.07 1.65 5.05
C ARG A 140 7.04 0.57 6.13
N THR A 141 7.50 0.91 7.34
CA THR A 141 7.52 0.03 8.51
C THR A 141 6.25 0.14 9.36
N HIS A 142 5.39 1.13 9.06
CA HIS A 142 4.16 1.35 9.79
C HIS A 142 3.09 0.34 9.39
N ARG A 143 2.11 0.15 10.28
CA ARG A 143 0.89 -0.59 9.98
C ARG A 143 -0.12 0.39 9.39
N LEU A 144 -0.44 0.21 8.11
CA LEU A 144 -1.20 1.19 7.35
C LEU A 144 -2.51 0.62 6.84
N THR A 145 -3.53 1.48 6.78
CA THR A 145 -4.78 1.22 6.10
C THR A 145 -4.85 2.09 4.85
N LEU A 146 -4.92 1.45 3.70
CA LEU A 146 -5.15 2.11 2.42
C LEU A 146 -6.65 2.06 2.12
N ALA A 147 -7.32 3.19 2.28
CA ALA A 147 -8.72 3.35 2.00
C ALA A 147 -8.93 3.87 0.56
N ALA A 148 -9.55 3.04 -0.29
CA ALA A 148 -9.80 3.37 -1.68
C ALA A 148 -11.16 4.07 -1.84
N TYR A 149 -11.15 5.28 -2.36
CA TYR A 149 -12.35 6.09 -2.56
C TYR A 149 -12.68 6.22 -4.06
N GLY A 150 -13.97 6.11 -4.35
CA GLY A 150 -14.57 6.54 -5.62
C GLY A 150 -15.11 7.96 -5.52
N GLU A 151 -15.99 8.33 -6.45
CA GLU A 151 -16.66 9.63 -6.46
C GLU A 151 -17.55 9.84 -5.23
N ALA A 152 -17.78 11.12 -4.87
CA ALA A 152 -18.63 11.52 -3.76
C ALA A 152 -18.19 10.89 -2.42
N ARG A 153 -16.88 10.68 -2.24
CA ARG A 153 -16.28 10.03 -1.06
C ARG A 153 -16.81 8.60 -0.82
N ARG A 154 -17.29 7.90 -1.84
CA ARG A 154 -17.74 6.52 -1.66
C ARG A 154 -16.53 5.64 -1.33
N LEU A 155 -16.46 5.13 -0.10
CA LEU A 155 -15.46 4.13 0.29
C LEU A 155 -15.76 2.82 -0.46
N LEU A 156 -14.82 2.38 -1.30
CA LEU A 156 -15.00 1.19 -2.14
C LEU A 156 -14.42 -0.06 -1.48
N THR A 157 -13.25 0.07 -0.88
CA THR A 157 -12.55 -1.01 -0.19
C THR A 157 -11.43 -0.43 0.67
N GLU A 158 -10.95 -1.22 1.60
CA GLU A 158 -9.79 -0.92 2.43
C GLU A 158 -8.83 -2.11 2.36
N ALA A 159 -7.54 -1.82 2.40
CA ALA A 159 -6.50 -2.83 2.50
C ALA A 159 -5.57 -2.51 3.68
N TYR A 160 -5.35 -3.51 4.52
CA TYR A 160 -4.39 -3.45 5.61
C TYR A 160 -3.02 -3.86 5.08
N VAL A 161 -2.04 -2.97 5.24
CA VAL A 161 -0.66 -3.18 4.82
C VAL A 161 0.20 -3.38 6.07
N GLU A 162 0.82 -4.54 6.13
CA GLU A 162 1.85 -4.89 7.09
C GLU A 162 3.04 -5.49 6.30
N ASN A 163 4.25 -5.37 6.84
CA ASN A 163 5.45 -6.07 6.31
C ASN A 163 5.89 -5.64 4.88
N GLY A 164 5.77 -4.36 4.53
CA GLY A 164 6.43 -3.78 3.35
C GLY A 164 5.78 -4.05 1.99
N GLN A 165 4.57 -4.63 1.95
CA GLN A 165 3.83 -4.92 0.70
C GLN A 165 3.05 -3.70 0.15
N VAL A 166 3.54 -2.49 0.42
CA VAL A 166 2.78 -1.26 0.18
C VAL A 166 2.62 -0.94 -1.29
N ASP A 167 3.69 -1.05 -2.09
CA ASP A 167 3.66 -0.68 -3.51
C ASP A 167 2.71 -1.61 -4.29
N THR A 168 2.85 -2.93 -4.12
CA THR A 168 1.94 -3.93 -4.72
C THR A 168 0.47 -3.71 -4.32
N THR A 169 0.23 -3.27 -3.08
CA THR A 169 -1.13 -2.98 -2.62
C THR A 169 -1.70 -1.72 -3.28
N ILE A 170 -0.88 -0.67 -3.41
CA ILE A 170 -1.25 0.56 -4.12
C ILE A 170 -1.60 0.25 -5.56
N GLU A 171 -0.72 -0.46 -6.28
CA GLU A 171 -0.92 -0.85 -7.68
C GLU A 171 -2.23 -1.59 -7.86
N ARG A 172 -2.47 -2.66 -7.10
CA ARG A 172 -3.70 -3.46 -7.19
C ARG A 172 -4.96 -2.63 -6.91
N LEU A 173 -4.91 -1.71 -5.95
CA LEU A 173 -6.06 -0.84 -5.65
C LEU A 173 -6.29 0.18 -6.78
N LEU A 174 -5.21 0.75 -7.33
CA LEU A 174 -5.25 1.68 -8.44
C LEU A 174 -5.47 0.98 -9.80
N GLU A 175 -5.44 -0.34 -9.94
CA GLU A 175 -5.91 -1.00 -11.17
C GLU A 175 -7.41 -0.84 -11.38
N ARG A 176 -8.18 -0.69 -10.30
CA ARG A 176 -9.64 -0.58 -10.34
C ARG A 176 -10.09 0.77 -10.86
N ILE A 177 -10.73 0.81 -12.04
CA ILE A 177 -11.15 2.05 -12.71
C ILE A 177 -12.14 2.92 -11.89
N ASP A 178 -12.87 2.32 -10.95
CA ASP A 178 -13.81 3.03 -10.07
C ASP A 178 -13.12 3.75 -8.90
N VAL A 179 -11.85 3.43 -8.61
CA VAL A 179 -11.02 4.09 -7.60
C VAL A 179 -10.43 5.38 -8.17
N LYS A 180 -10.75 6.50 -7.52
CA LYS A 180 -10.26 7.84 -7.87
C LYS A 180 -8.98 8.21 -7.14
N TYR A 181 -8.88 7.84 -5.86
CA TYR A 181 -7.71 8.10 -5.02
C TYR A 181 -7.71 7.17 -3.80
N LEU A 182 -6.55 7.05 -3.16
CA LEU A 182 -6.39 6.33 -1.90
C LEU A 182 -6.07 7.31 -0.78
N HIS A 183 -6.65 7.12 0.39
CA HIS A 183 -6.10 7.72 1.61
C HIS A 183 -5.25 6.67 2.33
N VAL A 184 -4.03 7.08 2.70
CA VAL A 184 -3.19 6.33 3.63
C VAL A 184 -3.50 6.82 5.03
N ARG A 185 -3.78 5.86 5.91
CA ARG A 185 -4.07 6.08 7.31
C ARG A 185 -3.20 5.18 8.16
N ASP A 186 -2.88 5.66 9.35
CA ASP A 186 -2.35 4.82 10.41
C ASP A 186 -3.42 3.82 10.86
N THR A 187 -3.11 2.53 10.91
CA THR A 187 -4.08 1.48 11.26
C THR A 187 -4.46 1.51 12.74
N GLU A 188 -3.54 1.89 13.64
CA GLU A 188 -3.78 1.85 15.08
C GLU A 188 -4.53 3.10 15.56
N ALA A 189 -4.18 4.26 15.01
CA ALA A 189 -4.78 5.54 15.36
C ALA A 189 -5.94 5.96 14.44
N GLY A 190 -6.05 5.40 13.24
CA GLY A 190 -7.06 5.74 12.22
C GLY A 190 -6.89 7.13 11.58
N CYS A 191 -5.87 7.88 12.01
CA CYS A 191 -5.60 9.24 11.56
C CYS A 191 -5.12 9.26 10.10
N TYR A 192 -5.42 10.36 9.39
CA TYR A 192 -4.99 10.56 8.01
C TYR A 192 -3.51 10.93 7.93
N ASP A 193 -2.78 10.29 7.02
CA ASP A 193 -1.38 10.64 6.74
C ASP A 193 -1.25 11.43 5.45
N PHE A 194 -1.65 10.84 4.31
CA PHE A 194 -1.59 11.49 3.01
C PHE A 194 -2.51 10.80 2.00
N ARG A 195 -2.62 11.39 0.81
CA ARG A 195 -3.40 10.85 -0.29
C ARG A 195 -2.48 10.36 -1.40
N ILE A 196 -2.87 9.28 -2.05
CA ILE A 196 -2.25 8.77 -3.26
C ILE A 196 -3.22 8.95 -4.41
N GLU A 197 -2.73 9.45 -5.53
CA GLU A 197 -3.49 9.64 -6.76
C GLU A 197 -2.73 8.97 -7.91
N ARG A 198 -3.46 8.57 -8.96
CA ARG A 198 -2.80 8.19 -10.22
C ARG A 198 -2.15 9.43 -10.83
N GLU A 199 -1.03 9.22 -11.51
CA GLU A 199 -0.45 10.26 -12.37
C GLU A 199 -1.34 10.55 -13.59
#